data_AF-A0A1B9IDM3-F1
#
_entry.id   AF-A0A1B9IDM3-F1
#
_cell.length_a   1.000
_cell.length_b   1.000
_cell.length_c   1.000
_cell.angle_alpha   90.00
_cell.angle_beta   90.00
_cell.angle_gamma   90.00
#
_symmetry.space_group_name_H-M   'P 1'
#
loop_
_entity.id
_entity.type
_entity.pdbx_description
1 polymer ?
#
loop_
_entity_poly.entity_id
_entity_poly.type
_entity_poly.pdbx_seq_one_letter_code
_entity_poly.pdbx_strand_id
1 'polypeptide(L)'
;MPRRPPSPPSFAPPLPLNQYLVNLQSPQGSNNWLCKDTEGNERLVEASSKLRRIKSLIIMRGDFAIVNLFPIDPEDKGGRLVGEIVHIMDKSDIKEWKKAGAWPEGFGEQPAAPTQHQSDDDDEENSDGYEEHEGEDEQ
;
A
#
# COMPACT_ATOMS: atom_id res chain seq x y z
N MET A 1 3.44 32.90 -17.70
CA MET A 1 4.19 31.74 -17.18
C MET A 1 3.18 30.66 -16.78
N PRO A 2 3.14 29.50 -17.45
CA PRO A 2 2.29 28.40 -16.99
C PRO A 2 2.80 27.94 -15.62
N ARG A 3 1.95 27.99 -14.60
CA ARG A 3 2.27 27.41 -13.29
C ARG A 3 2.41 25.91 -13.50
N ARG A 4 3.60 25.36 -13.26
CA ARG A 4 3.82 23.91 -13.27
C ARG A 4 2.74 23.29 -12.37
N PRO A 5 1.98 22.28 -12.85
CA PRO A 5 1.04 21.60 -11.99
C PRO A 5 1.80 21.07 -10.76
N PRO A 6 1.21 21.15 -9.55
CA PRO A 6 1.86 20.59 -8.38
C PRO A 6 2.14 19.11 -8.66
N SER A 7 3.40 18.70 -8.51
CA SER A 7 3.76 17.30 -8.56
C SER A 7 2.92 16.54 -7.53
N PRO A 8 2.42 15.33 -7.86
CA PRO A 8 1.69 14.53 -6.88
C PRO A 8 2.54 14.34 -5.63
N PRO A 9 1.92 14.31 -4.43
CA PRO A 9 2.67 14.06 -3.20
C PRO A 9 3.36 12.70 -3.35
N SER A 10 4.68 12.71 -3.36
CA SER A 10 5.46 11.49 -3.34
C SER A 10 5.46 10.98 -1.90
N PHE A 11 4.91 9.78 -1.70
CA PHE A 11 4.99 9.04 -0.44
C PHE A 11 6.25 8.18 -0.36
N ALA A 12 7.23 8.45 -1.24
CA ALA A 12 8.56 7.89 -1.17
C ALA A 12 9.36 8.54 -0.03
N PRO A 13 10.35 7.82 0.54
CA PRO A 13 11.22 8.38 1.57
C PRO A 13 12.06 9.56 1.03
N PRO A 14 12.41 10.55 1.89
CA PRO A 14 12.06 10.67 3.30
C PRO A 14 10.63 11.19 3.52
N LEU A 15 9.89 10.52 4.39
CA LEU A 15 8.55 10.98 4.78
C LEU A 15 8.63 12.28 5.60
N PRO A 16 7.58 13.11 5.55
CA PRO A 16 7.39 14.21 6.49
C PRO A 16 7.39 13.71 7.95
N LEU A 17 7.83 14.55 8.90
CA LEU A 17 8.00 14.20 10.32
C LEU A 17 6.73 13.62 10.99
N ASN A 18 5.54 13.96 10.49
CA ASN A 18 4.27 13.51 11.06
C ASN A 18 3.71 12.26 10.37
N GLN A 19 4.40 11.74 9.34
CA GLN A 19 3.97 10.60 8.55
C GLN A 19 4.79 9.36 8.86
N TYR A 20 4.10 8.23 9.01
CA TYR A 20 4.70 6.97 9.41
C TYR A 20 4.15 5.83 8.56
N LEU A 21 5.01 4.86 8.23
CA LEU A 21 4.62 3.63 7.57
C LEU A 21 4.06 2.66 8.62
N VAL A 22 2.86 2.13 8.38
CA VAL A 22 2.21 1.15 9.25
C VAL A 22 1.64 -0.01 8.43
N ASN A 23 1.40 -1.13 9.10
CA ASN A 23 0.68 -2.27 8.53
C ASN A 23 -0.76 -2.32 9.06
N LEU A 24 -1.75 -2.43 8.17
CA LEU A 24 -3.16 -2.48 8.53
C LEU A 24 -3.54 -3.89 9.01
N GLN A 25 -4.09 -3.97 10.22
CA GLN A 25 -4.45 -5.23 10.88
C GLN A 25 -5.91 -5.59 10.71
N SER A 26 -6.83 -4.76 11.21
CA SER A 26 -8.26 -5.08 11.14
C SER A 26 -9.13 -3.83 11.11
N PRO A 27 -10.22 -3.83 10.34
CA PRO A 27 -11.20 -2.75 10.40
C PRO A 27 -11.93 -2.77 11.75
N GLN A 28 -12.12 -1.61 12.35
CA GLN A 28 -12.79 -1.44 13.66
C GLN A 28 -14.19 -0.82 13.54
N GLY A 29 -14.68 -0.60 12.31
CA GLY A 29 -15.94 0.09 12.03
C GLY A 29 -15.78 1.60 11.90
N SER A 30 -16.78 2.28 11.33
CA SER A 30 -16.79 3.74 11.12
C SER A 30 -15.60 4.31 10.35
N ASN A 31 -14.99 3.51 9.45
CA ASN A 31 -13.75 3.83 8.72
C ASN A 31 -12.47 3.86 9.58
N ASN A 32 -12.55 3.32 10.80
CA ASN A 32 -11.39 3.16 11.66
C ASN A 32 -10.71 1.82 11.37
N TRP A 33 -9.39 1.82 11.46
CA TRP A 33 -8.53 0.67 11.23
C TRP A 33 -7.53 0.55 12.36
N LEU A 34 -7.37 -0.67 12.85
CA LEU A 34 -6.26 -1.03 13.71
C LEU A 34 -5.03 -1.21 12.82
N CYS A 35 -3.94 -0.54 13.15
CA CYS A 35 -2.66 -0.65 12.45
C CYS A 35 -1.54 -0.99 13.43
N LYS A 36 -0.46 -1.57 12.91
CA LYS A 36 0.74 -1.93 13.65
C LYS A 36 1.90 -1.10 13.14
N ASP A 37 2.62 -0.46 14.04
CA ASP A 37 3.84 0.29 13.74
C ASP A 37 5.04 -0.64 13.51
N THR A 38 6.14 -0.09 13.04
CA THR A 38 7.47 -0.69 12.92
C THR A 38 7.97 -1.32 14.22
N GLU A 39 7.63 -0.72 15.37
CA GLU A 39 7.93 -1.23 16.71
C GLU A 39 6.98 -2.35 17.18
N GLY A 40 5.92 -2.60 16.40
CA GLY A 40 4.90 -3.58 16.71
C GLY A 40 3.77 -3.11 17.61
N ASN A 41 3.73 -1.81 17.94
CA ASN A 41 2.66 -1.20 18.70
C ASN A 41 1.37 -1.07 17.88
N GLU A 42 0.24 -1.53 18.43
CA GLU A 42 -1.07 -1.41 17.81
C GLU A 42 -1.69 -0.03 18.09
N ARG A 43 -2.19 0.64 17.04
CA ARG A 43 -2.83 1.95 17.14
C ARG A 43 -4.07 2.02 16.27
N LEU A 44 -5.02 2.88 16.63
CA LEU A 44 -6.25 3.09 15.86
C LEU A 44 -6.11 4.35 15.00
N VAL A 45 -6.39 4.21 13.70
CA VAL A 45 -6.33 5.30 12.72
C VAL A 45 -7.61 5.36 11.89
N GLU A 46 -7.99 6.53 11.40
CA GLU A 46 -9.18 6.72 10.56
C GLU A 46 -8.75 6.87 9.09
N ALA A 47 -9.46 6.27 8.15
CA ALA A 47 -9.22 6.54 6.73
C ALA A 47 -9.56 8.01 6.38
N SER A 48 -8.59 8.76 5.85
CA SER A 48 -8.80 10.17 5.50
C SER A 48 -9.97 10.35 4.52
N SER A 49 -10.59 11.53 4.58
CA SER A 49 -11.68 11.91 3.66
C SER A 49 -11.29 11.83 2.19
N LYS A 50 -9.99 11.90 1.85
CA LYS A 50 -9.49 11.75 0.48
C LYS A 50 -9.61 10.30 0.02
N LEU A 51 -9.09 9.36 0.79
CA LEU A 51 -9.17 7.93 0.49
C LEU A 51 -10.62 7.46 0.41
N ARG A 52 -11.47 7.93 1.33
CA ARG A 52 -12.92 7.63 1.33
C ARG A 52 -13.66 8.07 0.07
N ARG A 53 -13.16 9.08 -0.66
CA ARG A 53 -13.78 9.54 -1.93
C ARG A 53 -13.37 8.69 -3.14
N ILE A 54 -12.30 7.91 -3.03
CA ILE A 54 -11.81 7.05 -4.11
C ILE A 54 -12.64 5.77 -4.10
N LYS A 55 -13.64 5.68 -4.97
CA LYS A 55 -14.58 4.55 -5.01
C LYS A 55 -13.95 3.20 -5.37
N SER A 56 -12.84 3.23 -6.11
CA SER A 56 -12.10 2.04 -6.53
C SER A 56 -11.11 1.55 -5.48
N LEU A 57 -10.84 2.32 -4.42
CA LEU A 57 -9.88 1.95 -3.41
C LEU A 57 -10.49 0.91 -2.46
N ILE A 58 -9.88 -0.25 -2.40
CA ILE A 58 -10.23 -1.33 -1.47
C ILE A 58 -9.09 -1.44 -0.47
N ILE A 59 -9.40 -1.25 0.81
CA ILE A 59 -8.43 -1.37 1.89
C ILE A 59 -8.62 -2.74 2.54
N MET A 60 -7.56 -3.53 2.61
CA MET A 60 -7.57 -4.88 3.15
C MET A 60 -6.64 -5.03 4.35
N ARG A 61 -6.85 -6.12 5.10
CA ARG A 61 -5.91 -6.55 6.14
C ARG A 61 -4.60 -6.96 5.50
N GLY A 62 -3.50 -6.49 6.05
CA GLY A 62 -2.15 -6.77 5.58
C GLY A 62 -1.60 -5.68 4.66
N ASP A 63 -2.43 -4.75 4.19
CA ASP A 63 -1.97 -3.62 3.38
C ASP A 63 -1.05 -2.72 4.20
N PHE A 64 -0.06 -2.17 3.51
CA PHE A 64 0.80 -1.14 4.07
C PHE A 64 0.20 0.22 3.76
N ALA A 65 0.31 1.14 4.71
CA ALA A 65 -0.26 2.46 4.56
C ALA A 65 0.62 3.51 5.22
N ILE A 66 0.55 4.73 4.69
CA ILE A 66 1.12 5.90 5.34
C ILE A 66 0.02 6.55 6.18
N VAL A 67 0.31 6.72 7.47
CA VAL A 67 -0.55 7.43 8.41
C VAL A 67 0.07 8.75 8.81
N ASN A 68 -0.77 9.76 8.96
CA ASN A 68 -0.42 11.03 9.56
C ASN A 68 -0.89 11.01 11.01
N LEU A 69 0.06 11.06 11.95
CA LEU A 69 -0.26 11.08 13.37
C LEU A 69 -0.66 12.51 13.79
N PHE A 70 -1.71 12.62 14.60
CA PHE A 70 -2.09 13.90 15.17
C PHE A 70 -1.10 14.27 16.28
N PRO A 71 -0.78 15.56 16.45
CA PRO A 71 -0.01 16.01 17.60
C PRO A 71 -0.81 15.66 18.85
N ILE A 72 -0.29 14.72 19.64
CA ILE A 72 -0.87 14.36 20.93
C ILE A 72 -0.41 15.44 21.91
N ASP A 73 -1.31 16.34 22.29
CA ASP A 73 -1.04 17.24 23.40
C ASP A 73 -0.81 16.39 24.66
N PRO A 74 0.28 16.60 25.42
CA PRO A 74 0.58 15.82 26.63
C PRO A 74 -0.50 15.93 27.72
N GLU A 75 -1.40 16.91 27.61
CA GLU A 75 -2.55 17.11 28.49
C GLU A 75 -3.83 16.42 28.01
N ASP A 76 -3.87 15.93 26.76
CA ASP A 76 -5.05 15.27 26.19
C ASP A 76 -5.12 13.80 26.61
N LYS A 77 -5.97 13.55 27.60
CA LYS A 77 -6.29 12.19 28.05
C LYS A 77 -7.24 11.50 27.06
N GLY A 78 -6.66 10.88 26.03
CA GLY A 78 -7.12 9.57 25.60
C GLY A 78 -8.15 9.53 24.48
N GLY A 79 -7.85 10.15 23.34
CA GLY A 79 -8.37 9.65 22.07
C GLY A 79 -7.73 8.30 21.73
N ARG A 80 -8.51 7.21 21.61
CA ARG A 80 -8.01 5.93 21.08
C ARG A 80 -7.50 6.09 19.63
N LEU A 81 -8.05 7.06 18.91
CA LEU A 81 -7.69 7.45 17.55
C LEU A 81 -6.45 8.35 17.57
N VAL A 82 -5.35 7.88 16.98
CA VAL A 82 -4.05 8.58 17.04
C VAL A 82 -3.69 9.33 15.75
N GLY A 83 -4.47 9.15 14.67
CA GLY A 83 -4.13 9.70 13.38
C GLY A 83 -5.08 9.28 12.26
N GLU A 84 -4.72 9.65 11.04
CA GLU A 84 -5.45 9.34 9.83
C GLU A 84 -4.59 8.64 8.77
N ILE A 85 -5.19 7.77 7.96
CA ILE A 85 -4.55 7.13 6.82
C ILE A 85 -4.60 8.10 5.64
N VAL A 86 -3.42 8.47 5.12
CA VAL A 86 -3.30 9.43 4.01
C VAL A 86 -3.03 8.75 2.67
N HIS A 87 -2.40 7.58 2.68
CA HIS A 87 -2.03 6.82 1.48
C HIS A 87 -2.01 5.32 1.76
N ILE A 88 -2.45 4.51 0.80
CA ILE A 88 -2.30 3.04 0.83
C ILE A 88 -1.19 2.70 -0.13
N MET A 89 -0.23 1.90 0.32
CA MET A 89 0.98 1.57 -0.43
C MET A 89 0.70 0.48 -1.45
N ASP A 90 1.07 0.75 -2.70
CA ASP A 90 1.01 -0.25 -3.76
C ASP A 90 2.32 -1.06 -3.82
N LYS A 91 2.31 -2.15 -4.59
CA LYS A 91 3.52 -2.98 -4.81
C LYS A 91 4.71 -2.17 -5.35
N SER A 92 4.44 -1.15 -6.15
CA SER A 92 5.46 -0.24 -6.69
C SER A 92 6.07 0.62 -5.59
N ASP A 93 5.26 1.21 -4.72
CA ASP A 93 5.73 1.99 -3.56
C ASP A 93 6.63 1.14 -2.66
N ILE A 94 6.24 -0.11 -2.39
CA ILE A 94 7.03 -1.05 -1.58
C ILE A 94 8.40 -1.32 -2.23
N LYS A 95 8.45 -1.51 -3.55
CA LYS A 95 9.71 -1.70 -4.30
C LYS A 95 10.60 -0.46 -4.21
N GLU A 96 10.03 0.74 -4.35
CA GLU A 96 10.77 2.01 -4.22
C GLU A 96 11.33 2.19 -2.82
N TRP A 97 10.55 1.90 -1.78
CA TRP A 97 11.00 1.95 -0.40
C TRP A 97 12.14 0.96 -0.09
N LYS A 98 12.04 -0.27 -0.62
CA LYS A 98 13.11 -1.27 -0.52
C LYS A 98 14.37 -0.82 -1.26
N LYS A 99 14.23 -0.27 -2.47
CA LYS A 99 15.35 0.28 -3.25
C LYS A 99 16.02 1.46 -2.55
N ALA A 100 15.25 2.27 -1.84
CA ALA A 100 15.75 3.39 -1.04
C ALA A 100 16.37 2.95 0.30
N GLY A 101 16.30 1.66 0.67
CA GLY A 101 16.80 1.15 1.96
C GLY A 101 16.03 1.65 3.18
N ALA A 102 14.83 2.20 2.98
CA ALA A 102 13.99 2.76 4.04
C ALA A 102 12.87 1.81 4.50
N TRP A 103 12.81 0.60 3.92
CA TRP A 103 11.82 -0.41 4.28
C TRP A 103 12.09 -0.96 5.70
N PRO A 104 11.15 -0.85 6.65
CA PRO A 104 11.39 -1.30 8.02
C PRO A 104 11.46 -2.82 8.15
N GLU A 105 12.49 -3.33 8.82
CA GLU A 105 12.66 -4.77 9.10
C GLU A 105 11.56 -5.34 10.01
N GLY A 106 10.93 -4.49 10.84
CA GLY A 106 9.82 -4.87 11.72
C GLY A 106 8.55 -5.33 11.00
N PHE A 107 8.46 -5.11 9.69
CA PHE A 107 7.38 -5.62 8.82
C PHE A 107 7.73 -6.96 8.13
N GLY A 108 8.81 -7.62 8.57
CA GLY A 108 9.36 -8.85 8.00
C GLY A 108 8.29 -9.88 7.61
N GLU A 109 8.32 -10.23 6.31
CA GLU A 109 7.69 -11.38 5.64
C GLU A 109 6.51 -12.04 6.38
N GLN A 110 5.38 -11.34 6.46
CA GLN A 110 4.12 -12.06 6.35
C GLN A 110 3.76 -12.15 4.86
N PRO A 111 3.62 -13.35 4.29
CA PRO A 111 3.19 -13.49 2.91
C PRO A 111 1.79 -12.87 2.82
N ALA A 112 1.70 -11.69 2.21
CA ALA A 112 0.44 -11.14 1.79
C ALA A 112 -0.20 -12.19 0.88
N ALA A 113 -1.30 -12.77 1.33
CA ALA A 113 -2.09 -13.66 0.50
C ALA A 113 -2.37 -12.94 -0.83
N PRO A 114 -2.14 -13.59 -1.99
CA PRO A 114 -2.30 -12.95 -3.28
C PRO A 114 -3.79 -12.68 -3.51
N THR A 115 -4.26 -11.50 -3.13
CA THR A 115 -5.55 -11.00 -3.59
C THR A 115 -5.33 -10.43 -4.96
N GLN A 116 -5.61 -11.28 -5.95
CA GLN A 116 -5.86 -10.92 -7.33
C GLN A 116 -6.83 -9.74 -7.35
N HIS A 117 -6.44 -8.61 -7.93
CA HIS A 117 -7.29 -7.73 -8.75
C HIS A 117 -6.48 -6.52 -9.21
N GLN A 118 -5.86 -6.65 -10.40
CA GLN A 118 -6.13 -5.85 -11.61
C GLN A 118 -4.87 -5.77 -12.50
N SER A 119 -4.94 -6.58 -13.56
CA SER A 119 -4.49 -6.34 -14.94
C SER A 119 -3.34 -5.35 -15.16
N ASP A 120 -2.13 -5.91 -15.34
CA ASP A 120 -1.13 -5.37 -16.26
C ASP A 120 -1.08 -6.41 -17.40
N ASP A 121 -1.84 -6.13 -18.46
CA ASP A 121 -1.72 -6.82 -19.75
C ASP A 121 -1.08 -5.80 -20.68
N ASP A 122 0.24 -5.75 -20.63
CA ASP A 122 1.11 -5.07 -21.59
C ASP A 122 2.51 -5.70 -21.43
N ASP A 123 2.83 -6.66 -22.29
CA ASP A 123 4.02 -6.61 -23.16
C ASP A 123 4.16 -7.89 -24.02
N GLU A 124 3.94 -7.68 -25.32
CA GLU A 124 4.81 -8.11 -26.44
C GLU A 124 4.92 -9.60 -26.84
N GLU A 125 4.11 -9.94 -27.85
CA GLU A 125 4.51 -10.49 -29.16
C GLU A 125 6.02 -10.82 -29.37
N ASN A 126 6.40 -12.10 -29.52
CA ASN A 126 7.12 -12.58 -30.70
C ASN A 126 7.23 -14.12 -30.79
N SER A 127 6.85 -14.60 -31.97
CA SER A 127 7.22 -15.81 -32.71
C SER A 127 8.45 -16.60 -32.22
N ASP A 128 8.30 -17.93 -32.11
CA ASP A 128 9.20 -18.84 -32.86
C ASP A 128 8.57 -20.23 -33.05
N GLY A 129 8.69 -20.71 -34.29
CA GLY A 129 7.91 -21.78 -34.89
C GLY A 129 8.27 -23.21 -34.48
N TYR A 130 7.30 -24.09 -34.65
CA TYR A 130 7.47 -25.54 -34.66
C TYR A 130 6.94 -26.05 -36.00
N GLU A 131 7.85 -26.32 -36.93
CA GLU A 131 7.61 -27.17 -38.10
C GLU A 131 8.05 -28.61 -37.78
N GLU A 132 7.40 -29.54 -38.49
CA GLU A 132 7.80 -30.94 -38.76
C GLU A 132 7.45 -31.97 -37.65
N HIS A 133 6.83 -33.14 -37.84
CA HIS A 133 6.43 -33.95 -39.01
C HIS A 133 5.57 -35.14 -38.51
N GLU A 134 4.45 -35.39 -39.19
CA GLU A 134 3.91 -36.68 -39.68
C GLU A 134 3.86 -37.97 -38.84
N GLY A 135 2.74 -38.70 -39.02
CA GLY A 135 2.60 -40.10 -38.60
C GLY A 135 1.17 -40.60 -38.68
N GLU A 136 0.80 -41.04 -39.89
CA GLU A 136 -0.38 -41.83 -40.27
C GLU A 136 -0.57 -43.08 -39.38
N ASP A 137 -1.81 -43.48 -39.07
CA ASP A 137 -2.41 -44.69 -39.65
C ASP A 137 -3.80 -44.98 -39.08
N GLU A 138 -4.63 -45.46 -39.99
CA GLU A 138 -6.02 -45.88 -39.82
C GLU A 138 -6.06 -47.33 -39.31
N GLN A 139 -7.07 -47.67 -38.49
CA GLN A 139 -7.78 -48.96 -38.48
C GLN A 139 -8.91 -48.98 -37.44
#